data_AF-U2T9J9-F1
#
_entry.id   AF-U2T9J9-F1
#
_cell.length_a   1.000
_cell.length_b   1.000
_cell.length_c   1.000
_cell.angle_alpha   90.00
_cell.angle_beta   90.00
_cell.angle_gamma   90.00
#
_symmetry.space_group_name_H-M   'P 1'
#
loop_
_entity.id
_entity.type
_entity.pdbx_description
1 polymer ?
#
loop_
_entity_poly.entity_id
_entity_poly.type
_entity_poly.pdbx_seq_one_letter_code
_entity_poly.pdbx_strand_id
1 'polypeptide(L)'
;MGVSADAATAVPTTLAAAPAPVSSSAAADTRSYVPCPAQGEVSSCDSDGDTIPDVVERVVCGTATCATGREDRDEDGIADWVEVMACGTTTCASPTKDSVRDGIPDYARQIVCGSATCWTDNRDVNSHGVPKWASVVICGTTGCATGHEDYDGDGVSDAIVLASCVSARNPLASTGSMIAIGVILALAAALIGTGIVLSRRRGLYSAALEQGAAV
;
A
#
# COMPACT_ATOMS: atom_id res chain seq x y z
N MET A 1 -37.04 5.72 101.13
CA MET A 1 -36.37 7.04 101.18
C MET A 1 -35.38 7.04 100.03
N GLY A 2 -35.57 7.69 98.90
CA GLY A 2 -36.38 8.84 98.55
C GLY A 2 -35.47 9.80 97.76
N VAL A 3 -35.87 10.10 96.50
CA VAL A 3 -35.63 11.32 95.68
C VAL A 3 -34.18 11.74 95.37
N SER A 4 -33.79 12.34 94.24
CA SER A 4 -34.34 12.76 92.94
C SER A 4 -33.12 13.22 92.11
N ALA A 5 -32.98 12.85 90.83
CA ALA A 5 -33.20 13.64 89.61
C ALA A 5 -32.11 14.67 89.19
N ASP A 6 -31.73 14.54 87.91
CA ASP A 6 -31.26 15.52 86.90
C ASP A 6 -30.00 16.38 87.10
N ALA A 7 -29.07 16.29 86.15
CA ALA A 7 -28.94 17.29 85.06
C ALA A 7 -27.73 17.00 84.15
N ALA A 8 -27.95 17.18 82.85
CA ALA A 8 -26.98 17.07 81.77
C ALA A 8 -25.92 18.19 81.78
N THR A 9 -24.72 17.91 81.27
CA THR A 9 -23.89 18.93 80.62
C THR A 9 -23.05 18.31 79.50
N ALA A 10 -23.18 18.89 78.32
CA ALA A 10 -22.61 18.46 77.05
C ALA A 10 -21.08 18.64 76.98
N VAL A 11 -20.40 17.70 76.33
CA VAL A 11 -18.98 17.79 75.95
C VAL A 11 -18.89 18.39 74.53
N PRO A 12 -18.02 19.38 74.26
CA PRO A 12 -17.91 19.97 72.94
C PRO A 12 -17.17 19.02 71.98
N THR A 13 -17.79 18.79 70.81
CA THR A 13 -17.19 18.13 69.66
C THR A 13 -16.16 19.06 69.02
N THR A 14 -14.87 18.75 69.15
CA THR A 14 -13.82 19.41 68.38
C THR A 14 -13.80 18.86 66.95
N LEU A 15 -14.08 19.75 66.00
CA LEU A 15 -14.02 19.50 64.56
C LEU A 15 -12.54 19.40 64.15
N ALA A 16 -12.04 18.17 63.95
CA ALA A 16 -10.70 17.95 63.40
C ALA A 16 -10.73 18.19 61.87
N ALA A 17 -9.97 19.18 61.43
CA ALA A 17 -9.79 19.52 60.02
C ALA A 17 -9.03 18.40 59.27
N ALA A 18 -9.52 18.06 58.08
CA ALA A 18 -8.91 17.12 57.16
C ALA A 18 -7.51 17.58 56.69
N PRO A 19 -6.56 16.66 56.43
CA PRO A 19 -5.27 17.03 55.84
C PRO A 19 -5.45 17.48 54.38
N ALA A 20 -4.78 18.57 54.03
CA ALA A 20 -4.70 19.11 52.68
C ALA A 20 -4.07 18.10 51.70
N PRO A 21 -4.49 18.06 50.42
CA PRO A 21 -3.84 17.24 49.42
C PRO A 21 -2.44 17.78 49.14
N VAL A 22 -1.43 16.94 49.37
CA VAL A 22 -0.07 17.15 48.85
C VAL A 22 -0.15 17.19 47.33
N SER A 23 0.04 18.39 46.77
CA SER A 23 0.23 18.57 45.34
C SER A 23 1.60 18.04 44.97
N SER A 24 1.67 16.76 44.60
CA SER A 24 2.80 16.20 43.88
C SER A 24 2.82 16.87 42.51
N SER A 25 3.63 17.93 42.37
CA SER A 25 4.00 18.44 41.05
C SER A 25 4.91 17.40 40.39
N ALA A 26 4.28 16.41 39.75
CA ALA A 26 4.95 15.67 38.69
C ALA A 26 5.28 16.70 37.62
N ALA A 27 6.54 17.14 37.58
CA ALA A 27 7.08 17.84 36.44
C ALA A 27 6.85 16.92 35.24
N ALA A 28 5.83 17.24 34.43
CA ALA A 28 5.63 16.63 33.15
C ALA A 28 6.90 16.92 32.34
N ASP A 29 7.75 15.91 32.23
CA ASP A 29 8.83 15.87 31.25
C ASP A 29 8.14 16.01 29.88
N THR A 30 8.11 17.25 29.41
CA THR A 30 7.64 17.61 28.08
C THR A 30 8.75 17.30 27.09
N ARG A 31 9.22 16.04 27.10
CA ARG A 31 9.75 15.45 25.89
C ARG A 31 8.59 15.43 24.92
N SER A 32 8.66 16.37 23.99
CA SER A 32 7.82 16.46 22.81
C SER A 32 7.54 15.04 22.31
N TYR A 33 6.34 14.53 22.56
CA TYR A 33 5.86 13.29 21.96
C TYR A 33 5.81 13.57 20.47
N VAL A 34 6.86 13.16 19.75
CA VAL A 34 6.82 13.13 18.30
C VAL A 34 6.02 11.88 17.98
N PRO A 35 4.76 12.00 17.49
CA PRO A 35 4.04 10.83 17.02
C PRO A 35 4.86 10.22 15.89
N CYS A 36 5.42 9.03 16.13
CA CYS A 36 6.18 8.32 15.12
C CYS A 36 5.24 7.98 13.96
N PRO A 37 5.47 8.52 12.75
CA PRO A 37 4.69 8.12 11.60
C PRO A 37 5.09 6.69 11.23
N ALA A 38 4.11 5.80 11.04
CA ALA A 38 4.33 4.44 10.53
C ALA A 38 4.82 4.40 9.06
N GLN A 39 5.12 5.56 8.46
CA GLN A 39 5.41 5.73 7.04
C GLN A 39 6.45 6.86 6.90
N GLY A 40 7.73 6.57 7.14
CA GLY A 40 8.83 7.54 7.07
C GLY A 40 10.13 6.95 7.60
N GLU A 41 11.29 7.55 7.28
CA GLU A 41 12.61 7.03 7.67
C GLU A 41 12.65 6.66 9.15
N VAL A 42 12.74 5.35 9.39
CA VAL A 42 12.74 4.62 10.67
C VAL A 42 13.70 5.16 11.73
N SER A 43 14.77 5.85 11.32
CA SER A 43 15.92 6.20 12.15
C SER A 43 15.64 7.04 13.41
N SER A 44 14.53 7.79 13.49
CA SER A 44 14.21 8.59 14.69
C SER A 44 13.34 7.87 15.73
N CYS A 45 12.79 6.71 15.40
CA CYS A 45 11.89 5.92 16.26
C CYS A 45 12.18 4.40 16.13
N ASP A 46 13.46 4.05 16.13
CA ASP A 46 13.98 2.69 16.03
C ASP A 46 15.07 2.55 17.09
N SER A 47 14.69 2.00 18.25
CA SER A 47 15.47 2.08 19.49
C SER A 47 16.67 1.14 19.52
N ASP A 48 16.62 0.03 18.79
CA ASP A 48 17.70 -0.94 18.66
C ASP A 48 18.41 -0.92 17.30
N GLY A 49 17.89 -0.12 16.35
CA GLY A 49 18.54 0.14 15.06
C GLY A 49 18.41 -1.02 14.08
N ASP A 50 17.38 -1.84 14.23
CA ASP A 50 17.13 -3.03 13.41
C ASP A 50 16.30 -2.74 12.15
N THR A 51 15.96 -1.47 11.92
CA THR A 51 15.14 -0.92 10.83
C THR A 51 13.63 -1.13 10.96
N ILE A 52 13.16 -1.74 12.05
CA ILE A 52 11.75 -1.88 12.38
C ILE A 52 11.36 -0.73 13.34
N PRO A 53 10.33 0.08 13.03
CA PRO A 53 9.94 1.15 13.95
C PRO A 53 9.44 0.60 15.30
N ASP A 54 9.77 1.27 16.41
CA ASP A 54 9.31 0.96 17.78
C ASP A 54 7.77 0.75 17.88
N VAL A 55 7.02 1.52 17.07
CA VAL A 55 5.55 1.43 17.03
C VAL A 55 5.06 0.14 16.40
N VAL A 56 5.81 -0.39 15.42
CA VAL A 56 5.53 -1.68 14.78
C VAL A 56 5.90 -2.80 15.73
N GLU A 57 7.07 -2.75 16.35
CA GLU A 57 7.51 -3.78 17.30
C GLU A 57 6.55 -3.97 18.48
N ARG A 58 5.99 -2.87 18.99
CA ARG A 58 4.97 -2.95 20.05
C ARG A 58 3.72 -3.70 19.60
N VAL A 59 3.38 -3.69 18.31
CA VAL A 59 2.29 -4.49 17.74
C VAL A 59 2.72 -5.93 17.51
N VAL A 60 3.94 -6.15 17.02
CA VAL A 60 4.48 -7.48 16.66
C VAL A 60 4.77 -8.35 17.89
N CYS A 61 5.43 -7.78 18.91
CA CYS A 61 5.97 -8.54 20.05
C CYS A 61 5.83 -7.82 21.41
N GLY A 62 5.31 -6.58 21.44
CA GLY A 62 4.86 -5.92 22.67
C GLY A 62 5.86 -4.96 23.33
N THR A 63 7.10 -4.88 22.84
CA THR A 63 8.11 -3.90 23.29
C THR A 63 8.74 -3.21 22.07
N ALA A 64 9.65 -2.26 22.30
CA ALA A 64 10.26 -1.43 21.25
C ALA A 64 11.67 -1.88 20.84
N THR A 65 12.02 -3.15 21.11
CA THR A 65 13.32 -3.74 20.74
C THR A 65 13.23 -5.27 20.65
N CYS A 66 12.04 -5.83 20.37
CA CYS A 66 11.80 -7.28 20.48
C CYS A 66 11.52 -7.96 19.16
N ALA A 67 11.25 -7.21 18.08
CA ALA A 67 11.05 -7.84 16.79
C ALA A 67 12.39 -8.33 16.28
N THR A 68 12.38 -9.44 15.56
CA THR A 68 13.58 -10.00 14.91
C THR A 68 13.52 -9.85 13.40
N GLY A 69 12.40 -9.33 12.90
CA GLY A 69 12.09 -9.23 11.48
C GLY A 69 11.68 -10.56 10.84
N ARG A 70 11.51 -11.61 11.64
CA ARG A 70 11.24 -12.99 11.19
C ARG A 70 9.93 -13.57 11.72
N GLU A 71 9.25 -12.84 12.59
CA GLU A 71 7.93 -13.21 13.05
C GLU A 71 7.00 -13.28 11.84
N ASP A 72 6.27 -14.39 11.71
CA ASP A 72 5.27 -14.65 10.67
C ASP A 72 4.19 -15.52 11.33
N ARG A 73 3.14 -14.87 11.84
CA ARG A 73 2.19 -15.48 12.77
C ARG A 73 1.14 -16.34 12.09
N ASP A 74 0.82 -16.05 10.83
CA ASP A 74 -0.11 -16.84 10.03
C ASP A 74 0.56 -17.74 8.99
N GLU A 75 1.91 -17.77 8.97
CA GLU A 75 2.73 -18.67 8.16
C GLU A 75 2.48 -18.48 6.65
N ASP A 76 2.18 -17.25 6.24
CA ASP A 76 1.89 -16.91 4.84
C ASP A 76 3.12 -16.47 4.03
N GLY A 77 4.27 -16.33 4.71
CA GLY A 77 5.55 -15.92 4.14
C GLY A 77 5.77 -14.41 4.11
N ILE A 78 4.86 -13.60 4.65
CA ILE A 78 5.04 -12.17 4.90
C ILE A 78 5.34 -11.97 6.38
N ALA A 79 6.46 -11.32 6.69
CA ALA A 79 6.81 -11.06 8.08
C ALA A 79 5.80 -10.09 8.75
N ASP A 80 5.42 -10.37 10.01
CA ASP A 80 4.45 -9.62 10.81
C ASP A 80 4.67 -8.11 10.77
N TRP A 81 5.93 -7.67 10.82
CA TRP A 81 6.27 -6.24 10.83
C TRP A 81 5.94 -5.57 9.48
N VAL A 82 6.11 -6.30 8.37
CA VAL A 82 5.73 -5.84 7.02
C VAL A 82 4.22 -5.73 6.93
N GLU A 83 3.49 -6.68 7.50
CA GLU A 83 2.03 -6.62 7.55
C GLU A 83 1.51 -5.45 8.38
N VAL A 84 2.10 -5.19 9.54
CA VAL A 84 1.75 -4.04 10.37
C VAL A 84 2.02 -2.73 9.62
N MET A 85 3.13 -2.64 8.88
CA MET A 85 3.44 -1.49 8.02
C MET A 85 2.45 -1.32 6.87
N ALA A 86 1.94 -2.43 6.31
CA ALA A 86 0.98 -2.39 5.22
C ALA A 86 -0.46 -2.09 5.70
N CYS A 87 -0.96 -2.81 6.70
CA CYS A 87 -2.37 -2.81 7.06
C CYS A 87 -2.66 -2.77 8.57
N GLY A 88 -1.63 -2.73 9.43
CA GLY A 88 -1.74 -2.41 10.86
C GLY A 88 -1.94 -3.59 11.81
N THR A 89 -1.98 -4.82 11.30
CA THR A 89 -2.03 -6.05 12.12
C THR A 89 -1.07 -7.10 11.58
N THR A 90 -0.83 -8.18 12.31
CA THR A 90 0.17 -9.22 12.01
C THR A 90 -0.41 -10.45 11.28
N THR A 91 -1.52 -10.28 10.55
CA THR A 91 -2.18 -11.36 9.78
C THR A 91 -3.13 -10.76 8.71
N CYS A 92 -2.83 -9.57 8.20
CA CYS A 92 -3.75 -8.82 7.32
C CYS A 92 -3.28 -8.70 5.88
N ALA A 93 -2.02 -9.00 5.61
CA ALA A 93 -1.53 -9.03 4.24
C ALA A 93 -1.89 -10.37 3.60
N SER A 94 -1.59 -10.48 2.31
CA SER A 94 -1.60 -11.78 1.64
C SER A 94 -0.66 -11.70 0.45
N PRO A 95 0.20 -12.71 0.24
CA PRO A 95 1.20 -12.70 -0.83
C PRO A 95 0.56 -12.76 -2.22
N THR A 96 -0.67 -13.26 -2.31
CA THR A 96 -1.38 -13.47 -3.59
C THR A 96 -2.39 -12.39 -3.92
N LYS A 97 -2.62 -11.45 -3.00
CA LYS A 97 -3.59 -10.38 -3.22
C LYS A 97 -3.00 -9.36 -4.18
N ASP A 98 -3.57 -9.28 -5.38
CA ASP A 98 -3.26 -8.26 -6.40
C ASP A 98 -4.57 -7.72 -6.97
N SER A 99 -5.04 -6.60 -6.42
CA SER A 99 -6.32 -5.96 -6.75
C SER A 99 -6.36 -5.43 -8.18
N VAL A 100 -5.20 -5.26 -8.80
CA VAL A 100 -5.05 -4.56 -10.06
C VAL A 100 -4.44 -5.42 -11.18
N ARG A 101 -4.08 -6.67 -10.86
CA ARG A 101 -3.72 -7.76 -11.77
C ARG A 101 -2.54 -7.44 -12.68
N ASP A 102 -1.47 -6.91 -12.09
CA ASP A 102 -0.22 -6.62 -12.80
C ASP A 102 1.00 -7.31 -12.16
N GLY A 103 0.79 -8.24 -11.23
CA GLY A 103 1.84 -9.07 -10.66
C GLY A 103 2.56 -8.46 -9.46
N ILE A 104 2.11 -7.31 -8.96
CA ILE A 104 2.66 -6.69 -7.73
C ILE A 104 1.64 -6.83 -6.59
N PRO A 105 1.98 -7.49 -5.47
CA PRO A 105 1.09 -7.66 -4.34
C PRO A 105 0.59 -6.34 -3.72
N ASP A 106 -0.65 -6.34 -3.23
CA ASP A 106 -1.33 -5.18 -2.65
C ASP A 106 -0.58 -4.61 -1.44
N TYR A 107 0.00 -5.47 -0.59
CA TYR A 107 0.75 -5.02 0.59
C TYR A 107 2.02 -4.24 0.19
N ALA A 108 2.71 -4.69 -0.86
CA ALA A 108 3.89 -4.01 -1.39
C ALA A 108 3.51 -2.64 -1.95
N ARG A 109 2.36 -2.52 -2.65
CA ARG A 109 1.83 -1.22 -3.08
C ARG A 109 1.52 -0.33 -1.90
N GLN A 110 0.83 -0.87 -0.90
CA GLN A 110 0.43 -0.12 0.28
C GLN A 110 1.64 0.55 0.97
N ILE A 111 2.77 -0.15 1.07
CA ILE A 111 4.01 0.40 1.63
C ILE A 111 4.69 1.40 0.67
N VAL A 112 4.70 1.13 -0.63
CA VAL A 112 5.40 1.99 -1.62
C VAL A 112 4.71 3.34 -1.84
N CYS A 113 3.38 3.36 -1.84
CA CYS A 113 2.59 4.52 -2.31
C CYS A 113 1.31 4.79 -1.51
N GLY A 114 1.04 4.04 -0.44
CA GLY A 114 -0.11 4.25 0.45
C GLY A 114 -1.46 3.73 -0.06
N SER A 115 -1.49 2.94 -1.14
CA SER A 115 -2.74 2.32 -1.63
C SER A 115 -2.50 1.02 -2.38
N ALA A 116 -3.32 0.00 -2.10
CA ALA A 116 -3.41 -1.26 -2.84
C ALA A 116 -3.69 -1.11 -4.35
N THR A 117 -4.12 0.06 -4.83
CA THR A 117 -4.45 0.28 -6.25
C THR A 117 -3.64 1.39 -6.92
N CYS A 118 -2.66 1.96 -6.23
CA CYS A 118 -1.82 3.01 -6.81
C CYS A 118 -1.04 2.49 -8.03
N TRP A 119 -0.45 3.41 -8.78
CA TRP A 119 0.50 3.05 -9.83
C TRP A 119 1.90 2.86 -9.25
N THR A 120 2.46 1.66 -9.43
CA THR A 120 3.89 1.36 -9.24
C THR A 120 4.29 0.33 -10.28
N ASP A 121 5.55 0.37 -10.71
CA ASP A 121 6.13 -0.52 -11.71
C ASP A 121 7.64 -0.64 -11.51
N ASN A 122 8.33 -1.36 -12.41
CA ASN A 122 9.76 -1.62 -12.31
C ASN A 122 10.67 -0.40 -12.52
N ARG A 123 10.12 0.80 -12.76
CA ARG A 123 10.89 2.04 -12.92
C ARG A 123 11.05 2.82 -11.63
N ASP A 124 10.20 2.59 -10.63
CA ASP A 124 10.35 3.19 -9.31
C ASP A 124 11.35 2.37 -8.48
N VAL A 125 12.63 2.73 -8.62
CA VAL A 125 13.75 1.98 -8.05
C VAL A 125 14.36 2.66 -6.82
N ASN A 126 14.98 1.86 -5.97
CA ASN A 126 15.79 2.33 -4.84
C ASN A 126 17.21 2.75 -5.29
N SER A 127 18.10 3.06 -4.34
CA SER A 127 19.50 3.47 -4.63
C SER A 127 20.36 2.39 -5.28
N HIS A 128 19.93 1.13 -5.22
CA HIS A 128 20.60 -0.02 -5.84
C HIS A 128 20.02 -0.38 -7.22
N GLY A 129 19.00 0.33 -7.68
CA GLY A 129 18.35 0.04 -8.96
C GLY A 129 17.32 -1.11 -8.90
N VAL A 130 16.95 -1.57 -7.70
CA VAL A 130 15.89 -2.56 -7.51
C VAL A 130 14.54 -1.86 -7.43
N PRO A 131 13.47 -2.35 -8.09
CA PRO A 131 12.13 -1.82 -7.91
C PRO A 131 11.73 -1.79 -6.44
N LYS A 132 11.22 -0.67 -5.92
CA LYS A 132 10.89 -0.52 -4.49
C LYS A 132 9.86 -1.53 -4.02
N TRP A 133 8.88 -1.86 -4.86
CA TRP A 133 7.91 -2.91 -4.54
C TRP A 133 8.60 -4.26 -4.36
N ALA A 134 9.61 -4.58 -5.18
CA ALA A 134 10.36 -5.83 -5.07
C ALA A 134 11.24 -5.81 -3.81
N SER A 135 11.83 -4.66 -3.45
CA SER A 135 12.54 -4.52 -2.18
C SER A 135 11.65 -4.83 -0.97
N VAL A 136 10.40 -4.37 -1.00
CA VAL A 136 9.43 -4.69 0.06
C VAL A 136 9.13 -6.18 0.12
N VAL A 137 8.99 -6.87 -1.02
CA VAL A 137 8.75 -8.32 -1.02
C VAL A 137 9.98 -9.11 -0.55
N ILE A 138 11.18 -8.68 -0.91
CA ILE A 138 12.44 -9.40 -0.60
C ILE A 138 12.85 -9.23 0.86
N CYS A 139 12.73 -8.02 1.40
CA CYS A 139 13.28 -7.67 2.72
C CYS A 139 12.45 -6.64 3.49
N GLY A 140 11.22 -6.36 3.05
CA GLY A 140 10.22 -5.62 3.81
C GLY A 140 10.27 -4.09 3.73
N THR A 141 11.40 -3.49 3.35
CA THR A 141 11.49 -2.02 3.14
C THR A 141 11.72 -1.65 1.68
N THR A 142 11.44 -0.40 1.33
CA THR A 142 11.61 0.10 -0.04
C THR A 142 13.07 0.24 -0.48
N GLY A 143 14.04 0.18 0.44
CA GLY A 143 15.44 0.45 0.18
C GLY A 143 16.42 -0.68 0.47
N CYS A 144 15.98 -1.77 1.12
CA CYS A 144 16.88 -2.80 1.63
C CYS A 144 17.50 -3.70 0.56
N ALA A 145 16.79 -3.95 -0.56
CA ALA A 145 17.27 -4.90 -1.56
C ALA A 145 18.35 -4.28 -2.45
N THR A 146 19.40 -5.04 -2.69
CA THR A 146 20.55 -4.69 -3.52
C THR A 146 20.45 -5.24 -4.94
N GLY A 147 19.59 -6.25 -5.15
CA GLY A 147 19.40 -6.92 -6.44
C GLY A 147 20.26 -8.17 -6.60
N HIS A 148 21.00 -8.55 -5.54
CA HIS A 148 21.88 -9.71 -5.48
C HIS A 148 21.40 -10.77 -4.50
N GLU A 149 20.26 -10.55 -3.84
CA GLU A 149 19.62 -11.55 -2.98
C GLU A 149 19.28 -12.79 -3.82
N ASP A 150 19.72 -13.94 -3.38
CA ASP A 150 19.52 -15.26 -3.99
C ASP A 150 19.27 -16.24 -2.83
N TYR A 151 18.06 -16.16 -2.26
CA TYR A 151 17.74 -16.89 -1.03
C TYR A 151 17.61 -18.39 -1.24
N ASP A 152 17.26 -18.85 -2.44
CA ASP A 152 17.17 -20.28 -2.76
C ASP A 152 18.47 -20.86 -3.35
N GLY A 153 19.43 -20.02 -3.71
CA GLY A 153 20.77 -20.41 -4.16
C GLY A 153 20.78 -21.01 -5.57
N ASP A 154 19.78 -20.68 -6.39
CA ASP A 154 19.68 -21.19 -7.76
C ASP A 154 20.55 -20.41 -8.77
N GLY A 155 21.18 -19.32 -8.31
CA GLY A 155 22.07 -18.47 -9.09
C GLY A 155 21.34 -17.36 -9.86
N VAL A 156 20.04 -17.18 -9.65
CA VAL A 156 19.23 -16.07 -10.15
C VAL A 156 18.78 -15.22 -8.96
N SER A 157 18.98 -13.91 -9.02
CA SER A 157 18.56 -13.09 -7.90
C SER A 157 17.04 -12.98 -7.80
N ASP A 158 16.53 -12.98 -6.56
CA ASP A 158 15.10 -12.87 -6.24
C ASP A 158 14.50 -11.62 -6.89
N ALA A 159 15.24 -10.50 -6.88
CA ALA A 159 14.84 -9.26 -7.55
C ALA A 159 14.57 -9.43 -9.05
N ILE A 160 15.36 -10.26 -9.75
CA ILE A 160 15.16 -10.54 -11.18
C ILE A 160 13.92 -11.42 -11.38
N VAL A 161 13.76 -12.47 -10.56
CA VAL A 161 12.60 -13.37 -10.64
C VAL A 161 11.32 -12.58 -10.43
N LEU A 162 11.25 -11.78 -9.36
CA LEU A 162 10.11 -10.92 -9.05
C LEU A 162 9.81 -9.93 -10.18
N ALA A 163 10.83 -9.20 -10.65
CA ALA A 163 10.65 -8.20 -11.71
C ALA A 163 10.08 -8.80 -13.01
N SER A 164 10.35 -10.08 -13.27
CA SER A 164 9.85 -10.79 -14.45
C SER A 164 8.35 -11.12 -14.40
N CYS A 165 7.76 -11.19 -13.20
CA CYS A 165 6.34 -11.48 -12.99
C CYS A 165 5.42 -10.27 -13.23
N VAL A 166 5.99 -9.06 -13.27
CA VAL A 166 5.22 -7.81 -13.38
C VAL A 166 4.80 -7.54 -14.82
N SER A 167 3.50 -7.32 -15.01
CA SER A 167 2.93 -6.88 -16.27
C SER A 167 3.04 -5.37 -16.39
N ALA A 168 3.84 -4.89 -17.35
CA ALA A 168 3.92 -3.46 -17.63
C ALA A 168 2.53 -2.91 -17.99
N ARG A 169 1.99 -2.04 -17.14
CA ARG A 169 0.79 -1.30 -17.48
C ARG A 169 1.18 -0.17 -18.42
N ASN A 170 0.87 -0.33 -19.70
CA ASN A 170 1.07 0.74 -20.68
C ASN A 170 -0.24 1.52 -20.87
N PRO A 171 -0.35 2.77 -20.39
CA PRO A 171 -1.54 3.59 -20.64
C PRO A 171 -1.73 3.90 -22.14
N LEU A 172 -0.65 3.82 -22.93
CA LEU A 172 -0.68 4.02 -24.38
C LEU A 172 -1.45 2.92 -25.13
N ALA A 173 -1.43 1.68 -24.66
CA ALA A 173 -2.11 0.57 -25.35
C ALA A 173 -3.63 0.68 -25.27
N SER A 174 -4.16 1.23 -24.16
CA SER A 174 -5.61 1.36 -23.95
C SER A 174 -6.21 2.51 -24.77
N THR A 175 -5.55 3.67 -24.82
CA THR A 175 -6.05 4.83 -25.59
C THR A 175 -5.67 4.77 -27.07
N GLY A 176 -4.48 4.27 -27.39
CA GLY A 176 -4.01 4.10 -28.78
C GLY A 176 -4.81 3.06 -29.55
N SER A 177 -5.26 1.98 -28.90
CA SER A 177 -6.08 0.95 -29.57
C SER A 177 -7.48 1.46 -29.95
N MET A 178 -8.15 2.24 -29.10
CA MET A 178 -9.46 2.80 -29.42
C MET A 178 -9.40 3.78 -30.60
N ILE A 179 -8.38 4.65 -30.61
CA ILE A 179 -8.16 5.58 -31.73
C ILE A 179 -7.80 4.81 -33.00
N ALA A 180 -6.89 3.83 -32.93
CA ALA A 180 -6.49 3.03 -34.07
C ALA A 180 -7.68 2.25 -34.67
N ILE A 181 -8.50 1.60 -33.84
CA ILE A 181 -9.71 0.90 -34.29
C ILE A 181 -10.68 1.88 -34.97
N GLY A 182 -10.90 3.06 -34.37
CA GLY A 182 -11.75 4.10 -34.96
C GLY A 182 -11.27 4.55 -36.33
N VAL A 183 -9.96 4.81 -36.48
CA VAL A 183 -9.34 5.20 -37.76
C VAL A 183 -9.45 4.07 -38.79
N ILE A 184 -9.18 2.82 -38.39
CA ILE A 184 -9.28 1.66 -39.28
C ILE A 184 -10.71 1.49 -39.80
N LEU A 185 -11.71 1.59 -38.92
CA LEU A 185 -13.12 1.47 -39.32
C LEU A 185 -13.54 2.60 -40.25
N ALA A 186 -13.10 3.84 -39.99
CA ALA A 186 -13.39 4.98 -40.85
C ALA A 186 -12.77 4.82 -42.26
N LEU A 187 -11.51 4.37 -42.33
CA LEU A 187 -10.83 4.11 -43.60
C LEU A 187 -11.49 2.95 -44.36
N ALA A 188 -11.87 1.87 -43.67
CA ALA A 188 -12.57 0.74 -44.27
C ALA A 188 -13.93 1.18 -44.86
N ALA A 189 -14.71 1.96 -44.12
CA ALA A 189 -15.98 2.50 -44.59
C ALA A 189 -15.80 3.41 -45.81
N ALA A 190 -14.76 4.26 -45.82
CA ALA A 190 -14.44 5.13 -46.93
C ALA A 190 -14.06 4.34 -48.20
N LEU A 191 -13.25 3.30 -48.06
CA LEU A 191 -12.86 2.42 -49.17
C LEU A 191 -14.05 1.64 -49.74
N ILE A 192 -14.88 1.08 -48.87
CA ILE A 192 -16.11 0.38 -49.27
C ILE A 192 -17.05 1.33 -50.00
N GLY A 193 -17.31 2.51 -49.44
CA GLY A 193 -18.16 3.53 -50.07
C GLY A 193 -17.65 3.96 -51.44
N THR A 194 -16.34 4.21 -51.55
CA THR A 194 -15.70 4.56 -52.82
C THR A 194 -15.82 3.42 -53.84
N GLY A 195 -15.62 2.18 -53.41
CA GLY A 195 -15.80 0.98 -54.25
C GLY A 195 -17.23 0.85 -54.79
N ILE A 196 -18.25 1.06 -53.95
CA ILE A 196 -19.66 1.02 -54.35
C ILE A 196 -19.96 2.11 -55.39
N VAL A 197 -19.48 3.34 -55.17
CA VAL A 197 -19.68 4.46 -56.12
C VAL A 197 -19.02 4.17 -57.47
N LEU A 198 -17.78 3.68 -57.47
CA LEU A 198 -17.07 3.32 -58.70
C LEU A 198 -17.75 2.17 -59.45
N SER A 199 -18.26 1.16 -58.72
CA SER A 199 -19.02 0.04 -59.31
C SER A 199 -20.31 0.52 -59.99
N ARG A 200 -21.08 1.38 -59.32
CA ARG A 200 -22.30 1.98 -59.88
C ARG A 200 -22.02 2.81 -61.12
N ARG A 201 -20.97 3.65 -61.10
CA ARG A 201 -20.57 4.42 -62.29
C ARG A 201 -20.22 3.51 -63.45
N ARG A 202 -19.43 2.46 -63.24
CA ARG A 202 -19.07 1.49 -64.30
C ARG A 202 -20.30 0.85 -64.94
N GLY A 203 -21.28 0.43 -64.14
CA GLY A 203 -22.53 -0.16 -64.65
C GLY A 203 -23.36 0.80 -65.50
N LEU A 204 -23.38 2.09 -65.15
CA LEU A 204 -24.07 3.11 -65.95
C LEU A 204 -23.34 3.40 -67.27
N TYR A 205 -22.00 3.43 -67.26
CA TYR A 205 -21.21 3.62 -68.48
C TYR A 205 -21.34 2.43 -69.44
N SER A 206 -21.38 1.17 -68.95
CA SER A 206 -21.59 0.00 -69.80
C SER A 206 -22.98 -0.01 -70.44
N ALA A 207 -24.03 0.35 -69.68
CA ALA A 207 -25.39 0.44 -70.22
C ALA A 207 -25.53 1.54 -71.29
N ALA A 208 -24.83 2.67 -71.14
CA ALA A 208 -24.84 3.75 -72.12
C ALA A 208 -24.10 3.36 -73.42
N LEU A 209 -23.03 2.56 -73.34
CA LEU A 209 -22.32 2.07 -74.53
C LEU A 209 -23.12 1.03 -75.31
N GLU A 210 -23.86 0.14 -74.64
CA GLU A 210 -24.76 -0.82 -75.31
C GLU A 210 -25.90 -0.13 -76.07
N GLN A 211 -26.44 0.98 -75.54
CA GLN A 211 -27.46 1.77 -76.24
C GLN A 211 -26.90 2.58 -77.42
N GLY A 212 -25.65 3.03 -77.35
CA GLY A 212 -24.97 3.74 -78.44
C GLY A 212 -24.47 2.83 -79.58
N ALA A 213 -24.26 1.54 -79.31
CA ALA A 213 -23.88 0.54 -80.30
C ALA A 213 -25.08 -0.09 -81.05
N ALA A 214 -26.31 0.23 -80.65
CA ALA A 214 -27.55 -0.30 -81.21
C ALA A 214 -28.20 0.62 -82.27
N VAL A 215 -27.44 1.55 -82.86
CA VAL A 215 -27.89 2.47 -83.93
C VAL A 215 -27.20 2.12 -85.25
#